data_AF-A0A836LCW4-F1
#
_entry.id   AF-A0A836LCW4-F1
#
_cell.length_a   1.000
_cell.length_b   1.000
_cell.length_c   1.000
_cell.angle_alpha   90.00
_cell.angle_beta   90.00
_cell.angle_gamma   90.00
#
_symmetry.space_group_name_H-M   'P 1'
#
loop_
_entity.id
_entity.type
_entity.pdbx_description
1 polymer ?
#
loop_
_entity_poly.entity_id
_entity_poly.type
_entity_poly.pdbx_seq_one_letter_code
_entity_poly.pdbx_strand_id
1 'polypeptide(L)'
;MLGGVRRVMSASRKAVHDAMPTQAMCTPCRTLSVRSEDFFSKEAVSHARRVSWAPHTTEKKVGAFAKLARSNFSDPLPESFHSEPYCEEEIEAYRAHHRPDIYVYKYNVSPTHLSLRE
;
A
#
# COMPACT_ATOMS: atom_id res chain seq x y z
N MET A 1 3.27 -16.61 -51.79
CA MET A 1 4.64 -16.53 -51.26
C MET A 1 4.56 -16.10 -49.81
N LEU A 2 4.94 -16.98 -48.89
CA LEU A 2 4.80 -16.83 -47.44
C LEU A 2 5.92 -15.93 -46.88
N GLY A 3 5.55 -14.83 -46.21
CA GLY A 3 6.47 -13.91 -45.55
C GLY A 3 6.90 -14.43 -44.19
N GLY A 4 8.19 -14.75 -44.07
CA GLY A 4 8.80 -15.44 -42.94
C GLY A 4 8.94 -14.59 -41.67
N VAL A 5 8.59 -15.22 -40.54
CA VAL A 5 8.82 -14.78 -39.16
C VAL A 5 10.33 -14.74 -38.90
N ARG A 6 10.87 -13.58 -38.51
CA ARG A 6 12.29 -13.43 -38.13
C ARG A 6 12.52 -14.05 -36.75
N ARG A 7 13.28 -15.14 -36.72
CA ARG A 7 13.73 -15.85 -35.52
C ARG A 7 14.92 -15.08 -34.93
N VAL A 8 14.75 -14.45 -33.76
CA VAL A 8 15.86 -13.81 -33.04
C VAL A 8 16.74 -14.92 -32.46
N MET A 9 18.00 -14.98 -32.91
CA MET A 9 18.99 -15.96 -32.49
C MET A 9 19.46 -15.63 -31.06
N SER A 10 19.25 -16.53 -30.11
CA SER A 10 19.89 -16.47 -28.79
C SER A 10 21.37 -16.87 -28.93
N ALA A 11 22.28 -15.94 -28.63
CA ALA A 11 23.71 -16.21 -28.60
C ALA A 11 24.06 -17.13 -27.42
N SER A 12 24.40 -18.39 -27.73
CA SER A 12 24.90 -19.35 -26.75
C SER A 12 26.43 -19.24 -26.69
N ARG A 13 26.97 -18.63 -25.63
CA ARG A 13 28.41 -18.66 -25.35
C ARG A 13 28.74 -20.00 -24.70
N LYS A 14 29.39 -20.90 -25.44
CA LYS A 14 30.08 -22.06 -24.87
C LYS A 14 31.34 -21.58 -24.15
N ALA A 15 31.35 -21.65 -22.82
CA ALA A 15 32.58 -21.59 -22.04
C ALA A 15 33.07 -23.02 -21.82
N VAL A 16 34.28 -23.31 -22.28
CA VAL A 16 34.99 -24.57 -22.00
C VAL A 16 35.47 -24.50 -20.56
N HIS A 17 35.02 -25.43 -19.72
CA HIS A 17 35.50 -25.56 -18.34
C HIS A 17 36.27 -26.86 -18.20
N ASP A 18 37.54 -26.75 -17.80
CA ASP A 18 38.33 -27.84 -17.26
C ASP A 18 38.86 -27.35 -15.91
N ALA A 19 38.39 -27.96 -14.80
CA ALA A 19 39.02 -28.05 -13.47
C ALA A 19 37.99 -28.25 -12.31
N MET A 20 38.04 -29.47 -11.74
CA MET A 20 37.76 -29.94 -10.37
C MET A 20 36.44 -29.61 -9.63
N PRO A 21 35.79 -30.61 -8.97
CA PRO A 21 34.52 -30.41 -8.28
C PRO A 21 34.78 -29.90 -6.85
N THR A 22 34.85 -28.58 -6.68
CA THR A 22 34.53 -27.99 -5.38
C THR A 22 33.01 -28.07 -5.23
N GLN A 23 32.48 -28.74 -4.21
CA GLN A 23 31.06 -28.71 -3.87
C GLN A 23 30.69 -27.28 -3.50
N ALA A 24 30.40 -26.45 -4.51
CA ALA A 24 29.72 -25.20 -4.33
C ALA A 24 28.38 -25.53 -3.68
N MET A 25 28.13 -24.95 -2.52
CA MET A 25 26.79 -24.90 -1.97
C MET A 25 25.91 -24.22 -3.02
N CYS A 26 25.22 -25.02 -3.82
CA CYS A 26 24.19 -24.56 -4.73
C CYS A 26 23.05 -24.02 -3.88
N THR A 27 23.14 -22.76 -3.48
CA THR A 27 21.93 -22.01 -3.12
C THR A 27 21.03 -22.09 -4.35
N PRO A 28 19.80 -22.61 -4.23
CA PRO A 28 18.89 -22.62 -5.36
C PRO A 28 18.56 -21.17 -5.70
N CYS A 29 19.26 -20.61 -6.69
CA CYS A 29 18.90 -19.36 -7.31
C CYS A 29 17.54 -19.57 -7.97
N ARG A 30 16.45 -19.28 -7.25
CA ARG A 30 15.12 -19.19 -7.85
C ARG A 30 15.21 -18.15 -8.96
N THR A 31 15.04 -18.60 -10.20
CA THR A 31 14.94 -17.71 -11.35
C THR A 31 13.61 -16.98 -11.26
N LEU A 32 13.65 -15.75 -10.73
CA LEU A 32 12.51 -14.84 -10.73
C LEU A 32 12.42 -14.17 -12.11
N SER A 33 11.21 -14.02 -12.63
CA SER A 33 10.94 -13.23 -13.84
C SER A 33 10.54 -11.81 -13.48
N VAL A 34 10.64 -10.91 -14.46
CA VAL A 34 10.15 -9.53 -14.32
C VAL A 34 8.64 -9.55 -14.07
N ARG A 35 8.19 -8.87 -13.01
CA ARG A 35 6.76 -8.74 -12.65
C ARG A 35 6.29 -7.32 -12.89
N SER A 36 5.08 -7.17 -13.40
CA SER A 36 4.46 -5.85 -13.59
C SER A 36 4.17 -5.11 -12.28
N GLU A 37 4.08 -5.86 -11.17
CA GLU A 37 3.92 -5.33 -9.82
C GLU A 37 5.12 -4.45 -9.41
N ASP A 38 6.31 -4.73 -9.94
CA ASP A 38 7.53 -3.98 -9.63
C ASP A 38 7.67 -2.70 -10.46
N PHE A 39 6.85 -2.52 -11.51
CA PHE A 39 6.90 -1.34 -12.38
C PHE A 39 6.24 -0.10 -11.77
N PHE A 40 5.20 -0.30 -10.96
CA PHE A 40 4.36 0.79 -10.46
C PHE A 40 4.34 0.79 -8.94
N SER A 41 4.88 1.86 -8.35
CA SER A 41 4.85 2.05 -6.90
C SER A 41 3.43 2.37 -6.42
N LYS A 42 3.07 1.83 -5.26
CA LYS A 42 1.79 2.08 -4.59
C LYS A 42 1.94 3.16 -3.53
N GLU A 43 0.84 3.84 -3.21
CA GLU A 43 0.82 4.82 -2.13
C GLU A 43 0.96 4.15 -0.75
N ALA A 44 1.84 4.68 0.10
CA ALA A 44 2.04 4.21 1.46
C ALA A 44 1.12 4.95 2.45
N VAL A 45 -0.17 4.59 2.48
CA VAL A 45 -1.17 5.14 3.42
C VAL A 45 -1.39 4.18 4.59
N SER A 46 -1.43 4.70 5.81
CA SER A 46 -1.73 3.91 7.01
C SER A 46 -3.16 3.36 6.98
N HIS A 47 -3.39 2.25 7.70
CA HIS A 47 -4.71 1.62 7.76
C HIS A 47 -5.81 2.57 8.23
N ALA A 48 -5.56 3.35 9.29
CA ALA A 48 -6.53 4.30 9.85
C ALA A 48 -6.91 5.44 8.89
N ARG A 49 -5.99 5.87 8.01
CA ARG A 49 -6.24 6.94 7.02
C ARG A 49 -6.82 6.42 5.70
N ARG A 50 -6.83 5.10 5.52
CA ARG A 50 -7.27 4.43 4.30
C ARG A 50 -8.79 4.27 4.33
N VAL A 51 -9.44 4.63 3.22
CA VAL A 51 -10.91 4.61 3.13
C VAL A 51 -11.47 3.19 3.02
N SER A 52 -10.83 2.32 2.23
CA SER A 52 -11.23 0.91 2.11
C SER A 52 -10.10 0.06 1.54
N TRP A 53 -10.17 -1.27 1.69
CA TRP A 53 -9.23 -2.22 1.08
C TRP A 53 -9.62 -2.69 -0.32
N ALA A 54 -10.64 -2.08 -0.94
CA ALA A 54 -11.01 -2.39 -2.31
C ALA A 54 -9.86 -2.05 -3.29
N PRO A 55 -9.63 -2.86 -4.32
CA PRO A 55 -8.59 -2.60 -5.33
C PRO A 55 -8.85 -1.31 -6.13
N HIS A 56 -10.09 -0.82 -6.16
CA HIS A 56 -10.46 0.42 -6.85
C HIS A 56 -10.17 1.69 -6.03
N THR A 57 -9.83 1.54 -4.75
CA THR A 57 -9.49 2.66 -3.85
C THR A 57 -8.09 2.52 -3.25
N THR A 58 -7.24 1.65 -3.81
CA THR A 58 -5.83 1.53 -3.41
C THR A 58 -4.98 2.69 -3.90
N GLU A 59 -5.38 3.31 -5.01
CA GLU A 59 -4.66 4.41 -5.65
C GLU A 59 -4.88 5.75 -4.94
N LYS A 60 -3.99 6.71 -5.24
CA LYS A 60 -4.00 8.06 -4.63
C LYS A 60 -5.34 8.76 -4.77
N LYS A 61 -5.85 9.36 -3.68
CA LYS A 61 -7.10 10.14 -3.66
C LYS A 61 -7.11 11.27 -4.70
N VAL A 62 -5.97 11.95 -4.88
CA VAL A 62 -5.79 13.03 -5.87
C VAL A 62 -5.95 12.54 -7.32
N GLY A 63 -5.74 11.25 -7.58
CA GLY A 63 -5.89 10.67 -8.92
C GLY A 63 -7.31 10.83 -9.49
N ALA A 64 -8.34 10.82 -8.65
CA ALA A 64 -9.71 11.08 -9.08
C ALA A 64 -9.88 12.52 -9.61
N PHE A 65 -9.31 13.51 -8.91
CA PHE A 65 -9.31 14.92 -9.32
C PHE A 65 -8.45 15.15 -10.56
N ALA A 66 -7.25 14.55 -10.64
CA ALA A 66 -6.40 14.59 -11.83
C ALA A 66 -7.13 14.08 -13.07
N LYS A 67 -7.83 12.93 -12.94
CA LYS A 67 -8.64 12.34 -14.00
C LYS A 67 -9.76 13.28 -14.45
N LEU A 68 -10.45 13.91 -13.50
CA LEU A 68 -11.53 14.86 -13.78
C LEU A 68 -11.01 16.10 -14.52
N ALA A 69 -9.87 16.65 -14.08
CA ALA A 69 -9.22 17.80 -14.68
C ALA A 69 -8.50 17.50 -16.00
N ARG A 70 -8.29 16.21 -16.33
CA ARG A 70 -7.46 15.74 -17.45
C ARG A 70 -6.05 16.32 -17.43
N SER A 71 -5.50 16.53 -16.23
CA SER A 71 -4.17 17.09 -16.00
C SER A 71 -3.38 16.26 -15.00
N ASN A 72 -2.06 16.30 -15.09
CA ASN A 72 -1.18 15.65 -14.12
C ASN A 72 -0.82 16.64 -13.01
N PHE A 73 -0.96 16.21 -11.75
CA PHE A 73 -0.46 16.94 -10.58
C PHE A 73 0.82 16.29 -10.09
N SER A 74 1.88 17.08 -9.95
CA SER A 74 3.21 16.63 -9.54
C SER A 74 3.72 17.41 -8.33
N ASP A 75 2.85 17.62 -7.35
CA ASP A 75 3.22 18.30 -6.10
C ASP A 75 4.18 17.40 -5.30
N PRO A 76 5.45 17.79 -5.10
CA PRO A 76 6.49 16.91 -4.60
C PRO A 76 6.42 16.65 -3.09
N LEU A 77 5.67 17.46 -2.32
CA LEU A 77 5.71 17.40 -0.86
C LEU A 77 4.28 17.44 -0.28
N PRO A 78 3.59 16.29 -0.20
CA PRO A 78 2.42 16.21 0.66
C PRO A 78 2.83 16.51 2.12
N GLU A 79 1.91 17.10 2.88
CA GLU A 79 2.11 17.47 4.28
C GLU A 79 2.64 16.29 5.12
N SER A 80 3.77 16.52 5.78
CA SER A 80 4.36 15.54 6.70
C SER A 80 3.59 15.53 8.02
N PHE A 81 3.59 14.39 8.71
CA PHE A 81 3.16 14.36 10.11
C PHE A 81 3.99 15.34 10.95
N HIS A 82 3.35 15.98 11.92
CA HIS A 82 4.04 16.79 12.92
C HIS A 82 4.97 15.91 13.76
N SER A 83 5.94 16.54 14.43
CA SER A 83 6.83 15.84 15.38
C SER A 83 6.07 15.15 16.50
N GLU A 84 4.92 15.70 16.88
CA GLU A 84 4.02 15.19 17.92
C GLU A 84 2.61 15.03 17.35
N PRO A 85 2.36 13.96 16.56
CA PRO A 85 1.10 13.77 15.85
C PRO A 85 0.06 13.08 16.74
N TYR A 86 -0.38 13.75 17.81
CA TYR A 86 -1.44 13.26 18.68
C TYR A 86 -2.82 13.52 18.06
N CYS A 87 -3.70 12.52 18.10
CA CYS A 87 -5.10 12.63 17.72
C CYS A 87 -5.97 12.10 18.86
N GLU A 88 -7.14 12.70 19.07
CA GLU A 88 -8.15 12.18 20.00
C GLU A 88 -8.86 10.95 19.40
N GLU A 89 -9.48 10.15 20.25
CA GLU A 89 -10.28 9.00 19.81
C GLU A 89 -11.54 9.46 19.07
N GLU A 90 -11.64 9.12 17.78
CA GLU A 90 -12.84 9.35 17.00
C GLU A 90 -13.90 8.30 17.30
N ILE A 91 -15.16 8.73 17.41
CA ILE A 91 -16.32 7.87 17.63
C ILE A 91 -17.30 7.99 16.47
N GLU A 92 -18.21 7.01 16.35
CA GLU A 92 -19.22 6.99 15.28
C GLU A 92 -19.98 8.33 15.19
N ALA A 93 -20.13 8.86 13.97
CA ALA A 93 -20.66 10.20 13.71
C ALA A 93 -22.01 10.47 14.41
N TYR A 94 -22.92 9.50 14.41
CA TYR A 94 -24.20 9.66 15.11
C TYR A 94 -24.02 9.75 16.64
N ARG A 95 -23.19 8.89 17.20
CA ARG A 95 -22.93 8.81 18.65
C ARG A 95 -22.18 10.01 19.17
N ALA A 96 -21.35 10.66 18.35
CA ALA A 96 -20.65 11.89 18.71
C ALA A 96 -21.61 13.02 19.12
N HIS A 97 -22.76 13.12 18.46
CA HIS A 97 -23.72 14.20 18.67
C HIS A 97 -24.94 13.81 19.51
N HIS A 98 -25.22 12.50 19.62
CA HIS A 98 -26.42 11.99 20.29
C HIS A 98 -26.07 11.01 21.42
N ARG A 99 -24.94 11.21 22.10
CA ARG A 99 -24.56 10.40 23.25
C ARG A 99 -25.54 10.68 24.40
N PRO A 100 -26.30 9.68 24.88
CA PRO A 100 -27.22 9.88 25.98
C PRO A 100 -26.42 10.11 27.27
N ASP A 101 -26.91 11.01 28.13
CA ASP A 101 -26.30 11.28 29.43
C ASP A 101 -26.71 10.24 30.47
N ILE A 102 -26.22 9.01 30.29
CA ILE A 102 -26.48 7.89 31.20
C ILE A 102 -25.25 7.71 32.10
N TYR A 103 -25.46 7.65 33.41
CA TYR A 103 -24.38 7.41 34.37
C TYR A 103 -24.77 6.34 35.39
N VAL A 104 -23.75 5.61 35.85
CA VAL A 104 -23.86 4.57 36.89
C VAL A 104 -22.73 4.80 37.89
N TYR A 105 -23.07 5.04 39.15
CA TYR A 105 -22.12 5.43 40.20
C TYR A 105 -21.27 6.64 39.79
N LYS A 106 -19.97 6.44 39.49
CA LYS A 106 -18.99 7.46 39.09
C LYS A 106 -18.56 7.36 37.62
N TYR A 107 -19.40 6.75 36.76
CA TYR A 107 -19.04 6.51 35.37
C TYR A 107 -20.18 6.93 34.45
N ASN A 108 -19.83 7.63 33.37
CA ASN A 108 -20.68 7.79 32.20
C ASN A 108 -20.66 6.49 31.39
N VAL A 109 -21.85 5.97 31.11
CA VAL A 109 -22.03 4.70 30.41
C VAL A 109 -22.73 4.96 29.08
N SER A 110 -22.07 4.58 27.99
CA SER A 110 -22.69 4.52 26.67
C SER A 110 -22.55 3.11 26.10
N PRO A 111 -23.37 2.73 25.09
CA PRO A 111 -23.28 1.39 24.50
C PRO A 111 -21.92 1.07 23.84
N THR A 112 -21.03 2.04 23.65
CA THR A 112 -19.68 1.85 23.06
C THR A 112 -18.53 2.31 23.95
N HIS A 113 -18.75 3.21 24.90
CA HIS A 113 -17.67 3.83 25.70
C HIS A 113 -18.07 3.97 27.17
N LEU A 114 -17.08 3.80 28.03
CA LEU A 114 -17.12 4.13 29.45
C LEU A 114 -16.20 5.33 29.69
N SER A 115 -16.64 6.31 30.47
CA SER A 115 -15.75 7.39 30.93
C SER A 115 -16.02 7.74 32.39
N LEU A 116 -14.99 8.23 33.09
CA LEU A 116 -15.13 8.68 34.48
C LEU A 116 -16.04 9.92 34.54
N ARG A 117 -16.92 9.97 35.53
CA ARG A 117 -17.78 11.11 35.87
C ARG A 117 -17.62 11.41 37.36
N GLU A 118 -17.35 12.67 37.70
CA GLU A 118 -17.22 13.13 39.09
C GLU A 118 -18.53 13.03 39.88
#